data_AF-A0A7X6W1Q0-F1
#
_entry.id   AF-A0A7X6W1Q0-F1
#
_cell.length_a   1.000
_cell.length_b   1.000
_cell.length_c   1.000
_cell.angle_alpha   90.00
_cell.angle_beta   90.00
_cell.angle_gamma   90.00
#
_symmetry.space_group_name_H-M   'P 1'
#
loop_
_entity.id
_entity.type
_entity.pdbx_description
1 polymer ?
#
loop_
_entity_poly.entity_id
_entity_poly.type
_entity_poly.pdbx_seq_one_letter_code
_entity_poly.pdbx_strand_id
1 'polypeptide(L)'
;MKARLHYALLLYLAEMVGHVPSYQMRHWVYRRLCRIQLGPHTNIQRGLRLFCLGGIKIGDYCCINRDVTLDGRRGLEIGDNVHLSVGSRILTLGHAPRSPDFAPAVGP
;
A
#
# COMPACT_ATOMS: atom_id res chain seq x y z
N MET A 1 21.34 6.19 10.30
CA MET A 1 20.67 7.42 9.84
C MET A 1 20.39 7.41 8.33
N LYS A 2 21.40 7.22 7.46
CA LYS A 2 21.24 7.17 5.99
C LYS A 2 20.18 6.17 5.48
N ALA A 3 20.15 4.95 6.03
CA ALA A 3 19.17 3.93 5.62
C ALA A 3 17.70 4.31 5.92
N ARG A 4 17.44 4.98 7.05
CA ARG A 4 16.09 5.45 7.41
C ARG A 4 15.63 6.59 6.51
N LEU A 5 16.54 7.52 6.19
CA LEU A 5 16.25 8.60 5.25
C LEU A 5 15.98 8.06 3.84
N HIS A 6 16.81 7.12 3.37
CA HIS A 6 16.61 6.48 2.08
C HIS A 6 15.24 5.79 2.00
N TYR A 7 14.87 5.02 3.02
CA TYR A 7 13.55 4.37 3.08
C TYR A 7 12.39 5.37 3.09
N ALA A 8 12.50 6.45 3.88
CA ALA A 8 11.49 7.51 3.91
C ALA A 8 11.33 8.20 2.55
N LEU A 9 12.44 8.46 1.85
CA LEU A 9 12.42 9.01 0.49
C LEU A 9 11.75 8.07 -0.50
N LEU A 10 12.00 6.77 -0.43
CA LEU A 10 11.34 5.79 -1.31
C LEU A 10 9.82 5.76 -1.07
N LEU A 11 9.37 5.81 0.19
CA LEU A 11 7.94 5.91 0.51
C LEU A 11 7.33 7.21 -0.02
N TYR A 12 8.00 8.34 0.18
CA TYR A 12 7.52 9.63 -0.33
C TYR A 12 7.40 9.60 -1.87
N LEU A 13 8.40 9.07 -2.56
CA LEU A 13 8.38 8.92 -4.02
C LEU A 13 7.26 7.98 -4.50
N ALA A 14 6.97 6.92 -3.73
CA ALA A 14 5.86 6.02 -4.02
C ALA A 14 4.50 6.75 -3.99
N GLU A 15 4.29 7.63 -3.02
CA GLU A 15 3.07 8.45 -2.95
C GLU A 15 3.03 9.50 -4.06
N MET A 16 4.16 10.13 -4.39
CA MET A 16 4.25 11.11 -5.49
C MET A 16 3.88 10.51 -6.84
N VAL A 17 4.25 9.26 -7.08
CA VAL A 17 3.82 8.52 -8.26
C VAL A 17 2.30 8.45 -8.38
N GLY A 18 1.56 8.47 -7.27
CA GLY A 18 0.10 8.53 -7.26
C GLY A 18 -0.49 9.72 -8.02
N HIS A 19 0.27 10.78 -8.29
CA HIS A 19 -0.19 11.96 -9.04
C HIS A 19 0.09 11.90 -10.55
N VAL A 20 0.95 10.97 -10.99
CA VAL A 20 1.31 10.80 -12.41
C VAL A 20 0.08 10.29 -13.18
N PRO A 21 -0.29 10.85 -14.35
CA PRO A 21 -1.48 10.43 -15.08
C PRO A 21 -1.36 9.04 -15.73
N SER A 22 -0.16 8.62 -16.13
CA SER A 22 0.08 7.33 -16.80
C SER A 22 -0.07 6.13 -15.87
N TYR A 23 -1.05 5.26 -16.15
CA TYR A 23 -1.25 4.00 -15.40
C TYR A 23 -0.03 3.09 -15.45
N GLN A 24 0.56 2.90 -16.62
CA GLN A 24 1.70 2.00 -16.83
C GLN A 24 2.89 2.41 -15.97
N MET A 25 3.18 3.71 -15.93
CA MET A 25 4.29 4.24 -15.13
C MET A 25 4.03 4.06 -13.64
N ARG A 26 2.81 4.38 -13.16
CA ARG A 26 2.45 4.16 -11.75
C ARG A 26 2.61 2.70 -11.35
N HIS A 27 2.08 1.82 -12.19
CA HIS A 27 2.12 0.38 -11.99
C HIS A 27 3.54 -0.19 -12.01
N TRP A 28 4.41 0.31 -12.89
CA TRP A 28 5.81 -0.09 -12.90
C TRP A 28 6.50 0.26 -11.58
N VAL A 29 6.29 1.48 -11.07
CA VAL A 29 6.84 1.92 -9.78
C VAL A 29 6.27 1.11 -8.62
N TYR A 30 4.96 0.85 -8.60
CA TYR A 30 4.33 0.03 -7.56
C TYR A 30 4.89 -1.39 -7.54
N ARG A 31 5.09 -2.01 -8.71
CA ARG A 31 5.69 -3.35 -8.80
C ARG A 31 7.17 -3.36 -8.41
N ARG A 32 7.96 -2.42 -8.94
CA ARG A 32 9.44 -2.47 -8.86
C ARG A 32 10.02 -1.80 -7.63
N LEU A 33 9.53 -0.61 -7.28
CA LEU A 33 10.06 0.15 -6.14
C LEU A 33 9.26 -0.11 -4.87
N CYS A 34 7.93 -0.22 -4.99
CA CYS A 34 7.05 -0.44 -3.83
C CYS A 34 6.87 -1.92 -3.50
N ARG A 35 7.39 -2.83 -4.33
CA ARG A 35 7.36 -4.30 -4.14
C ARG A 35 5.95 -4.85 -3.94
N ILE A 36 4.94 -4.22 -4.57
CA ILE A 36 3.56 -4.69 -4.57
C ILE A 36 3.42 -5.77 -5.64
N GLN A 37 2.89 -6.93 -5.26
CA GLN A 37 2.49 -7.96 -6.22
C GLN A 37 1.13 -7.57 -6.80
N LEU A 38 1.06 -7.37 -8.11
CA LEU A 38 -0.14 -6.91 -8.81
C LEU A 38 -0.47 -7.87 -9.94
N GLY A 39 -1.59 -8.56 -9.79
CA GLY A 39 -2.16 -9.45 -10.80
C GLY A 39 -2.49 -8.75 -12.12
N PRO A 40 -2.56 -9.48 -13.25
CA PRO A 40 -3.09 -8.96 -14.51
C PRO A 40 -4.50 -8.37 -14.37
N HIS A 41 -4.82 -7.44 -15.27
CA HIS A 41 -6.11 -6.74 -15.32
C HIS A 41 -6.51 -5.95 -14.05
N THR A 42 -5.61 -5.85 -13.07
CA THR A 42 -5.81 -5.03 -11.87
C THR A 42 -5.38 -3.59 -12.10
N ASN A 43 -6.24 -2.65 -11.71
CA ASN A 43 -5.95 -1.22 -11.76
C ASN A 43 -5.80 -0.61 -10.37
N ILE A 44 -4.93 0.39 -10.30
CA ILE A 44 -4.77 1.26 -9.13
C ILE A 44 -4.88 2.70 -9.64
N GLN A 45 -5.88 3.41 -9.13
CA GLN A 45 -6.09 4.81 -9.43
C GLN A 45 -5.10 5.70 -8.68
N ARG A 46 -5.27 7.01 -8.82
CA ARG A 46 -4.36 8.01 -8.25
C ARG A 46 -4.41 8.05 -6.72
N GLY A 47 -3.36 8.58 -6.11
CA GLY A 47 -3.36 8.85 -4.66
C GLY A 47 -3.26 7.63 -3.76
N LEU A 48 -2.73 6.49 -4.24
CA LEU A 48 -2.42 5.35 -3.38
C LEU A 48 -1.46 5.79 -2.26
N ARG A 49 -1.81 5.49 -1.01
CA ARG A 49 -0.98 5.74 0.18
C ARG A 49 -0.47 4.43 0.75
N LEU A 50 0.80 4.40 1.16
CA LEU A 50 1.48 3.20 1.64
C LEU A 50 2.11 3.44 3.01
N PHE A 51 1.82 2.56 3.97
CA PHE A 51 2.50 2.58 5.27
C PHE A 51 3.90 1.94 5.22
N CYS A 52 4.14 1.05 4.27
CA CYS A 52 5.44 0.43 4.04
C CYS A 52 5.63 0.02 2.58
N LEU A 53 6.88 -0.23 2.20
CA LEU A 53 7.20 -0.87 0.93
C LEU A 53 7.09 -2.39 1.11
N GLY A 54 6.42 -3.06 0.16
CA GLY A 54 6.21 -4.51 0.18
C GLY A 54 5.13 -4.96 1.15
N GLY A 55 4.97 -6.28 1.24
CA GLY A 55 3.95 -6.91 2.09
C GLY A 55 2.52 -6.78 1.56
N ILE A 56 2.34 -6.35 0.31
CA ILE A 56 1.01 -6.21 -0.33
C ILE A 56 0.96 -7.09 -1.56
N LYS A 57 -0.08 -7.93 -1.63
CA LYS A 57 -0.45 -8.73 -2.80
C LYS A 57 -1.87 -8.40 -3.20
N ILE A 58 -2.08 -8.13 -4.48
CA ILE A 58 -3.39 -7.88 -5.07
C ILE A 58 -3.53 -8.81 -6.26
N GLY A 59 -4.60 -9.60 -6.26
CA GLY A 59 -4.94 -10.56 -7.30
C GLY A 59 -5.36 -9.91 -8.61
N ASP A 60 -6.05 -10.70 -9.42
CA ASP A 60 -6.44 -10.37 -10.78
C ASP A 60 -7.77 -9.62 -10.81
N TYR A 61 -8.01 -8.87 -11.88
CA TYR A 61 -9.29 -8.19 -12.13
C TYR A 61 -9.78 -7.29 -10.98
N CYS A 62 -8.85 -6.69 -10.23
CA CYS A 62 -9.19 -5.80 -9.12
C CYS A 62 -9.28 -4.33 -9.55
N CYS A 63 -10.13 -3.57 -8.85
CA CYS A 63 -10.24 -2.13 -8.99
C CYS A 63 -9.93 -1.45 -7.65
N ILE A 64 -8.75 -0.84 -7.56
CA ILE A 64 -8.33 -0.08 -6.39
C ILE A 64 -8.53 1.40 -6.69
N ASN A 65 -9.60 1.98 -6.13
CA ASN A 65 -9.97 3.35 -6.42
C ASN A 65 -9.02 4.39 -5.83
N ARG A 66 -9.28 5.65 -6.18
CA ARG A 66 -8.48 6.80 -5.77
C ARG A 66 -8.43 6.93 -4.25
N ASP A 67 -7.29 7.42 -3.75
CA ASP A 67 -7.06 7.76 -2.35
C ASP A 67 -7.14 6.58 -1.37
N VAL A 68 -7.05 5.34 -1.87
CA VAL A 68 -6.97 4.13 -1.05
C VAL A 68 -5.64 4.09 -0.29
N THR A 69 -5.71 3.63 0.96
CA THR A 69 -4.55 3.44 1.83
C THR A 69 -4.36 1.96 2.14
N LEU A 70 -3.16 1.44 1.88
CA LEU A 70 -2.81 0.04 2.11
C LEU A 70 -1.62 -0.08 3.06
N ASP A 71 -1.75 -0.95 4.06
CA ASP A 71 -0.72 -1.25 5.04
C ASP A 71 -0.20 -2.68 4.91
N GLY A 72 0.98 -2.85 4.34
CA GLY A 72 1.63 -4.17 4.21
C GLY A 72 2.46 -4.61 5.42
N ARG A 73 2.49 -3.87 6.53
CA ARG A 73 3.45 -4.11 7.63
C ARG A 73 3.31 -5.48 8.29
N ARG A 74 2.11 -6.07 8.29
CA ARG A 74 1.86 -7.46 8.73
C ARG A 74 1.45 -8.40 7.61
N GLY A 75 1.66 -7.99 6.35
CA GLY A 75 1.13 -8.68 5.18
C GLY A 75 -0.31 -8.29 4.91
N LEU A 76 -0.61 -8.05 3.64
CA LEU A 76 -1.94 -7.73 3.13
C LEU A 76 -2.13 -8.50 1.82
N GLU A 77 -3.17 -9.33 1.78
CA GLU A 77 -3.58 -10.07 0.60
C GLU A 77 -4.99 -9.67 0.20
N ILE A 78 -5.13 -9.18 -1.03
CA ILE A 78 -6.40 -8.89 -1.69
C ILE A 78 -6.51 -9.93 -2.81
N GLY A 79 -7.57 -10.75 -2.78
CA GLY A 79 -7.83 -11.79 -3.77
C GLY A 79 -8.28 -11.24 -5.13
N ASP A 80 -8.83 -12.11 -5.97
CA ASP A 80 -9.28 -11.74 -7.31
C ASP A 80 -10.67 -11.09 -7.31
N ASN A 81 -10.97 -10.28 -8.33
CA ASN A 81 -12.28 -9.65 -8.54
C ASN A 81 -12.72 -8.73 -7.39
N VAL A 82 -11.77 -8.10 -6.70
CA VAL A 82 -12.05 -7.20 -5.57
C VAL A 82 -12.14 -5.75 -6.02
N HIS A 83 -13.14 -5.04 -5.49
CA HIS A 83 -13.29 -3.60 -5.66
C HIS A 83 -13.13 -2.89 -4.32
N LEU A 84 -12.12 -2.02 -4.20
CA LEU A 84 -11.97 -1.11 -3.06
C LEU A 84 -12.50 0.27 -3.43
N SER A 85 -13.42 0.80 -2.63
CA SER A 85 -14.02 2.11 -2.85
C SER A 85 -13.04 3.26 -2.61
N VAL A 86 -13.40 4.44 -3.13
CA VAL A 86 -12.60 5.66 -2.98
C VAL A 86 -12.33 5.94 -1.50
N GLY A 87 -11.07 6.16 -1.14
CA GLY A 87 -10.67 6.51 0.22
C GLY A 87 -10.66 5.35 1.23
N SER A 88 -10.91 4.10 0.80
CA SER A 88 -10.84 2.94 1.70
C SER A 88 -9.44 2.80 2.34
N ARG A 89 -9.40 2.28 3.57
CA ARG A 89 -8.16 2.10 4.33
C ARG A 89 -8.10 0.69 4.90
N ILE A 90 -7.04 -0.04 4.60
CA ILE A 90 -6.75 -1.34 5.18
C ILE A 90 -5.47 -1.21 6.00
N LEU A 91 -5.59 -1.30 7.32
CA LEU A 91 -4.50 -1.14 8.28
C LEU A 91 -4.23 -2.48 8.94
N THR A 92 -2.99 -2.96 8.87
CA THR A 92 -2.61 -4.30 9.35
C THR A 92 -1.85 -4.27 10.67
N LEU A 93 -1.49 -3.06 11.15
CA LEU A 93 -0.82 -2.88 12.43
C LEU A 93 -1.54 -1.80 13.27
N GLY A 94 -1.83 -2.15 14.52
CA GLY A 94 -2.34 -1.22 15.53
C GLY A 94 -1.50 -1.29 16.81
N HIS A 95 -2.10 -0.83 17.92
CA HIS A 95 -1.48 -0.82 19.24
C HIS A 95 -2.41 -1.47 20.26
N ALA A 96 -1.83 -2.11 21.27
CA ALA A 96 -2.59 -2.69 22.37
C ALA A 96 -3.28 -1.55 23.15
N PRO A 97 -4.63 -1.54 23.29
CA PRO A 97 -5.36 -0.40 23.87
C PRO A 97 -4.96 -0.02 25.30
N ARG A 98 -4.40 -0.97 26.06
CA ARG A 98 -4.00 -0.79 27.46
C ARG A 98 -2.50 -0.99 27.69
N SER A 99 -1.69 -0.94 26.63
CA SER A 99 -0.25 -1.04 26.79
C SER A 99 0.30 0.27 27.38
N PRO A 100 1.03 0.21 28.52
CA PRO A 100 1.63 1.39 29.14
C PRO A 100 2.74 2.01 28.29
N ASP A 101 3.26 1.27 27.31
CA ASP A 101 4.37 1.61 26.42
C ASP A 101 3.95 1.74 24.94
N PHE A 102 2.65 1.78 24.66
CA PHE A 102 2.09 1.85 23.30
C PHE A 102 2.62 0.76 22.35
N ALA A 103 2.80 -0.44 22.88
CA ALA A 103 3.32 -1.59 22.18
C ALA A 103 2.44 -1.97 20.96
N PRO A 104 3.04 -2.41 19.84
CA PRO A 104 2.29 -2.82 18.67
C PRO A 104 1.45 -4.07 18.93
N ALA A 105 0.24 -4.11 18.39
CA ALA A 105 -0.62 -5.28 18.39
C ALA A 105 -1.19 -5.51 16.99
N VAL A 106 -1.42 -6.78 16.65
CA VAL A 106 -2.28 -7.12 15.51
C VAL A 106 -3.72 -6.94 16.01
N GLY A 107 -4.56 -6.25 15.24
CA GLY A 107 -6.00 -6.23 15.52
C GLY A 107 -6.56 -7.66 15.47
N PRO A 108 -7.72 -7.93 16.10
CA PRO A 108 -8.41 -9.20 15.90
C PRO A 108 -8.67 -9.48 14.41
#